data_AF-A0A0K8RKN2-F1
#
_entry.id   AF-A0A0K8RKN2-F1
#
_cell.length_a   1.000
_cell.length_b   1.000
_cell.length_c   1.000
_cell.angle_alpha   90.00
_cell.angle_beta   90.00
_cell.angle_gamma   90.00
#
_symmetry.space_group_name_H-M   'P 1'
#
loop_
_entity.id
_entity.type
_entity.pdbx_description
1 polymer ?
#
loop_
_entity_poly.entity_id
_entity_poly.type
_entity_poly.pdbx_seq_one_letter_code
_entity_poly.pdbx_strand_id
1 'polypeptide(L)' 'MGETKVLVEFGGGAELLFGNQKKHDVTLSKSSEKWTLKQLIHWLKTNLLKGREESLDVLYLALGNCA' A
#
# COMPACT_ATOMS: atom_id res chain seq x y z
N MET A 1 -5.40 -20.03 7.84
CA MET A 1 -4.50 -18.87 7.71
C MET A 1 -5.36 -17.67 7.36
N GLY A 2 -5.25 -16.54 8.07
CA GLY A 2 -6.24 -15.45 7.99
C GLY A 2 -5.63 -14.19 7.41
N GLU A 3 -5.92 -13.90 6.16
CA GLU A 3 -5.74 -12.59 5.52
C GLU A 3 -6.85 -11.64 5.98
N THR A 4 -6.53 -10.36 6.18
CA THR A 4 -7.53 -9.35 6.58
C THR A 4 -7.88 -8.49 5.37
N LYS A 5 -9.11 -8.65 4.89
CA LYS A 5 -9.67 -7.82 3.81
C LYS A 5 -10.28 -6.56 4.40
N VAL A 6 -9.83 -5.41 3.91
CA VAL A 6 -10.33 -4.09 4.29
C VAL A 6 -10.71 -3.33 3.04
N LEU A 7 -11.90 -2.74 3.08
CA LEU A 7 -12.39 -1.85 2.03
C LEU A 7 -12.08 -0.41 2.44
N VAL A 8 -11.38 0.33 1.58
CA VAL A 8 -11.07 1.74 1.79
C VAL A 8 -11.80 2.57 0.75
N GLU A 9 -12.55 3.56 1.21
CA GLU A 9 -13.30 4.48 0.36
C GLU A 9 -12.71 5.89 0.44
N PHE A 10 -12.28 6.43 -0.71
CA PHE A 10 -11.81 7.80 -0.85
C PHE A 10 -12.90 8.68 -1.46
N GLY A 11 -13.05 9.89 -0.94
CA GLY A 11 -13.99 10.90 -1.45
C GLY A 11 -13.36 12.29 -1.48
N GLY A 12 -14.13 13.30 -1.90
CA GLY A 12 -13.68 14.70 -1.90
C GLY A 12 -12.53 15.01 -2.87
N GLY A 13 -12.42 14.25 -3.97
CA GLY A 13 -11.37 14.43 -4.98
C GLY A 13 -10.07 13.65 -4.71
N ALA A 14 -9.93 13.01 -3.55
CA ALA A 14 -8.79 12.13 -3.26
C ALA A 14 -8.76 10.89 -4.20
N GLU A 15 -9.93 10.46 -4.70
CA GLU A 15 -10.08 9.38 -5.68
C GLU A 15 -9.17 9.55 -6.91
N LEU A 16 -8.90 10.79 -7.34
CA LEU A 16 -8.03 11.09 -8.48
C LEU A 16 -6.58 10.64 -8.24
N LEU A 17 -6.09 10.74 -7.00
CA LEU A 17 -4.72 10.38 -6.62
C LEU A 17 -4.50 8.86 -6.55
N PHE A 18 -5.59 8.12 -6.34
CA PHE A 18 -5.58 6.66 -6.19
C PHE A 18 -6.07 5.95 -7.46
N GLY A 19 -5.91 6.58 -8.63
CA GLY A 19 -6.25 5.97 -9.92
C GLY A 19 -7.69 6.18 -10.35
N ASN A 20 -8.31 7.27 -9.90
CA ASN A 20 -9.70 7.66 -10.20
C ASN A 20 -10.72 6.57 -9.78
N GLN A 21 -10.42 5.86 -8.69
CA GLN A 21 -11.29 4.86 -8.10
C GLN A 21 -11.65 5.30 -6.68
N LYS A 22 -12.93 5.15 -6.34
CA LYS A 22 -13.43 5.48 -5.00
C LYS A 22 -13.19 4.35 -4.01
N LYS A 23 -13.33 3.10 -4.47
CA LYS A 23 -13.27 1.90 -3.64
C LYS A 23 -11.99 1.14 -3.92
N HIS A 24 -11.25 0.80 -2.87
CA HIS A 24 -10.06 -0.02 -2.95
C HIS A 24 -10.18 -1.21 -2.00
N ASP A 25 -10.23 -2.39 -2.58
CA ASP A 25 -10.14 -3.65 -1.86
C ASP A 25 -8.68 -3.94 -1.52
N VAL A 26 -8.35 -3.83 -0.23
CA VAL A 26 -7.01 -4.03 0.28
C VAL A 26 -6.95 -5.30 1.07
N THR A 27 -6.03 -6.18 0.68
CA THR A 27 -5.78 -7.44 1.40
C THR A 27 -4.50 -7.29 2.18
N LEU A 28 -4.63 -7.19 3.50
CA LEU A 28 -3.50 -7.13 4.42
C LEU A 28 -3.03 -8.56 4.72
N SER A 29 -1.76 -8.82 4.43
CA SER A 29 -1.10 -10.04 4.85
C SER A 29 -1.02 -10.10 6.38
N LYS A 30 -1.13 -11.32 6.92
CA LYS A 30 -1.08 -11.55 8.36
C LYS A 30 0.34 -11.26 8.85
N SER A 31 0.55 -10.07 9.39
CA SER A 31 1.79 -9.76 10.11
C SER A 31 1.72 -10.38 11.50
N SER A 32 2.87 -10.75 12.06
CA SER A 32 2.94 -11.22 13.46
C SER A 32 2.54 -10.11 14.44
N GLU A 33 2.57 -8.86 13.99
CA GLU A 33 2.21 -7.67 14.76
C GLU A 33 0.85 -7.11 14.33
N LYS A 34 0.12 -6.49 15.27
CA LYS A 34 -1.19 -5.88 15.00
C LYS A 34 -1.02 -4.72 14.01
N TRP A 35 -1.81 -4.72 12.95
CA TRP A 35 -1.88 -3.58 12.04
C TRP A 35 -2.41 -2.35 12.76
N THR A 36 -1.59 -1.30 12.81
CA THR A 36 -2.03 0.02 13.28
C THR A 36 -2.59 0.84 12.13
N LEU A 37 -3.51 1.78 12.42
CA LEU A 37 -4.05 2.70 11.41
C LEU A 37 -2.95 3.48 10.69
N LYS A 38 -1.88 3.85 11.41
CA LYS A 38 -0.71 4.53 10.83
C LYS A 38 -0.01 3.67 9.78
N GLN A 39 0.24 2.39 10.08
CA GLN A 39 0.85 1.45 9.13
C GLN A 39 -0.06 1.22 7.92
N LEU A 40 -1.37 1.10 8.13
CA LEU A 40 -2.34 0.96 7.04
C LEU A 40 -2.31 2.17 6.12
N ILE A 41 -2.40 3.39 6.66
CA ILE A 41 -2.34 4.63 5.85
C ILE A 41 -1.02 4.70 5.07
N HIS A 42 0.11 4.34 5.71
CA HIS A 42 1.40 4.34 5.04
C HIS A 42 1.48 3.31 3.91
N TRP A 43 0.89 2.13 4.11
CA TRP A 43 0.78 1.09 3.10
C TRP A 43 -0.10 1.54 1.93
N LEU A 44 -1.29 2.10 2.19
CA LEU A 44 -2.17 2.66 1.15
C LEU A 44 -1.46 3.74 0.34
N LYS A 45 -0.74 4.63 1.03
CA LYS A 45 0.03 5.69 0.40
C LYS A 45 1.15 5.16 -0.50
N THR A 46 1.69 3.98 -0.22
CA THR A 46 2.82 3.42 -0.96
C THR A 46 2.37 2.48 -2.08
N ASN A 47 1.23 1.80 -1.90
CA ASN A 47 0.73 0.79 -2.83
C ASN A 47 -0.36 1.32 -3.79
N LEU A 48 -1.16 2.31 -3.38
CA LEU A 48 -2.30 2.80 -4.18
C LEU A 48 -2.06 4.15 -4.85
N LEU A 49 -1.14 4.98 -4.35
CA LEU A 49 -0.81 6.25 -5.01
C LEU A 49 -0.04 5.97 -6.29
N LYS A 50 -0.73 6.11 -7.43
CA LYS A 50 -0.12 5.97 -8.77
C LYS A 50 0.87 7.08 -9.14
N GLY A 51 1.05 8.08 -8.28
CA GLY A 51 1.86 9.27 -8.55
C GLY A 51 3.32 9.23 -8.08
N ARG A 52 3.82 8.08 -7.62
CA ARG A 52 5.23 7.96 -7.22
C ARG A 52 5.77 6.55 -7.46
N GLU A 53 5.94 6.21 -8.72
CA GLU A 53 6.94 5.23 -9.15
C GLU A 53 8.31 5.63 -8.54
N GLU A 54 9.16 4.63 -8.22
CA GLU A 54 10.54 4.74 -7.69
C GLU A 54 10.76 4.69 -6.16
N SER A 55 10.34 3.64 -5.42
CA SER A 55 11.06 3.40 -4.14
C SER A 55 11.11 1.98 -3.55
N LEU A 56 10.35 1.00 -4.02
CA LEU A 56 10.37 -0.34 -3.40
C LEU A 56 11.02 -1.46 -4.20
N ASP A 57 11.31 -1.24 -5.49
CA ASP A 57 12.03 -2.24 -6.31
C ASP A 57 13.55 -2.00 -6.35
N VAL A 58 13.97 -0.73 -6.32
CA VAL A 58 15.40 -0.35 -6.37
C VAL A 58 16.17 -0.63 -5.08
N LEU A 59 15.54 -0.65 -3.90
CA LEU A 59 16.27 -0.94 -2.66
C LEU A 59 16.59 -2.43 -2.52
N TYR A 60 15.74 -3.32 -3.06
CA TYR A 60 15.98 -4.77 -2.99
C TYR A 60 17.00 -5.23 -4.03
N LEU A 61 17.07 -4.59 -5.21
CA LEU A 61 18.16 -4.83 -6.17
C LEU A 61 19.52 -4.26 -5.70
N ALA A 62 19.53 -3.18 -4.92
CA ALA A 62 20.79 -2.62 -4.39
C ALA A 62 21.42 -3.44 -3.24
N LEU A 63 20.62 -4.23 -2.51
CA LEU A 63 21.12 -5.10 -1.43
C LEU A 63 21.32 -6.56 -1.87
N GLY A 64 20.95 -6.91 -3.11
CA GLY A 64 20.99 -8.27 -3.64
C GLY A 64 22.14 -8.61 -4.59
N ASN A 65 23.04 -7.68 -4.92
CA ASN A 65 24.16 -7.98 -5.81
C ASN A 65 25.42 -7.17 -5.45
N CYS A 66 26.12 -7.60 -4.41
CA CYS A 66 27.55 -7.38 -4.28
C CYS A 66 28.17 -8.74 -3.93
N ALA A 67 28.43 -9.51 -5.00
CA ALA A 67 29.31 -10.67 -4.98
C ALA A 67 30.77 -10.22 -4.91
#